data_AF-A0A1H9HRA3-F1
#
_entry.id   AF-A0A1H9HRA3-F1
#
_cell.length_a   1.000
_cell.length_b   1.000
_cell.length_c   1.000
_cell.angle_alpha   90.00
_cell.angle_beta   90.00
_cell.angle_gamma   90.00
#
_symmetry.space_group_name_H-M   'P 1'
#
loop_
_entity.id
_entity.type
_entity.pdbx_description
1 polymer ?
#
loop_
_entity_poly.entity_id
_entity_poly.type
_entity_poly.pdbx_seq_one_letter_code
_entity_poly.pdbx_strand_id
1 'polypeptide(L)'
;MIFRYSIIIPLAYNRFDINSSNPDSESRFKLDDRITESFDISGSHDGYVFKDTLTISLFTTTGQVKGREMASVLNDSVDPYFTCEIDGLLVDDEKYARQYAEKIVNKLCKELSLLIIKHNSNRHLYQPRVEPNWSRAEWNRDEYLPYKEARFNSLKKDNGDAVELYIEDRVYMCDSVYRLATTSISKSEIDIKGWLGEADDDLQFLINEYYSALGIEKVKSKFFHLFAMIEFCEQKYADHNGAKTYLTATEVENIIKTIDKEISPEKKKNILSGVKKCLLQMNDTGRAQKLLNILKWMNIKKYSRFGKDTVIDKKMIEGIIKVRNKSFHGTVESEEACKTYRDAVEKLLYINEKIIEYVRQLKHMESDSG
;
A
#
# COMPACT_ATOMS: atom_id res chain seq x y z
N MET A 1 32.87 -9.53 -11.28
CA MET A 1 33.21 -8.08 -11.38
C MET A 1 32.07 -7.33 -10.73
N ILE A 2 32.34 -6.56 -9.68
CA ILE A 2 31.29 -5.84 -8.95
C ILE A 2 31.12 -4.45 -9.56
N PHE A 3 29.88 -4.08 -9.85
CA PHE A 3 29.52 -2.73 -10.27
C PHE A 3 28.78 -2.02 -9.14
N ARG A 4 28.98 -0.70 -9.06
CA ARG A 4 28.15 0.20 -8.27
C ARG A 4 27.11 0.80 -9.21
N TYR A 5 25.84 0.60 -8.87
CA TYR A 5 24.71 1.18 -9.57
C TYR A 5 24.13 2.34 -8.78
N SER A 6 23.85 3.43 -9.49
CA SER A 6 23.04 4.56 -9.01
C SER A 6 21.82 4.67 -9.93
N ILE A 7 20.64 4.57 -9.35
CA ILE A 7 19.38 4.42 -10.08
C ILE A 7 18.43 5.53 -9.66
N ILE A 8 17.96 6.33 -10.62
CA ILE A 8 16.98 7.39 -10.39
C ILE A 8 15.66 6.97 -11.03
N ILE A 9 14.59 6.92 -10.23
CA ILE A 9 13.32 6.34 -10.62
C ILE A 9 12.21 7.35 -10.36
N PRO A 10 11.59 7.90 -11.41
CA PRO A 10 10.39 8.72 -11.27
C PRO A 10 9.24 7.86 -10.75
N LEU A 11 8.55 8.35 -9.72
CA LEU A 11 7.37 7.72 -9.14
C LEU A 11 6.15 8.60 -9.47
N ALA A 12 5.23 8.03 -10.25
CA ALA A 12 3.98 8.69 -10.61
C ALA A 12 2.84 8.20 -9.70
N TYR A 13 1.78 8.98 -9.57
CA TYR A 13 0.53 8.50 -8.99
C TYR A 13 -0.63 8.85 -9.89
N ASN A 14 -1.64 7.97 -9.96
CA ASN A 14 -2.85 8.24 -10.74
C ASN A 14 -3.50 9.53 -10.24
N ARG A 15 -3.94 10.37 -11.19
CA ARG A 15 -4.61 11.67 -10.99
C ARG A 15 -6.10 11.63 -11.37
N PHE A 16 -6.66 10.43 -11.50
CA PHE A 16 -8.00 10.21 -12.03
C PHE A 16 -9.05 10.11 -10.93
N ASP A 17 -10.22 10.70 -11.18
CA ASP A 17 -11.44 10.46 -10.38
C ASP A 17 -11.93 9.02 -10.61
N ILE A 18 -12.38 8.33 -9.55
CA ILE A 18 -13.00 7.00 -9.65
C ILE A 18 -14.24 6.96 -10.56
N ASN A 19 -14.84 8.12 -10.84
CA ASN A 19 -16.03 8.28 -11.68
C ASN A 19 -15.71 8.77 -13.10
N SER A 20 -14.47 9.12 -13.44
CA SER A 20 -14.12 9.57 -14.78
C SER A 20 -12.71 9.18 -15.20
N SER A 21 -12.52 8.87 -16.47
CA SER A 21 -11.20 8.71 -17.08
C SER A 21 -10.51 10.06 -17.37
N ASN A 22 -11.00 11.17 -16.81
CA ASN A 22 -10.40 12.49 -16.99
C ASN A 22 -9.19 12.66 -16.03
N PRO A 23 -7.96 12.88 -16.53
CA PRO A 23 -6.72 12.85 -15.74
C PRO A 23 -6.52 14.00 -14.72
N ASP A 24 -7.55 14.77 -14.39
CA ASP A 24 -7.36 16.04 -13.70
C ASP A 24 -8.03 16.12 -12.33
N SER A 25 -7.54 15.31 -11.40
CA SER A 25 -7.66 15.68 -9.99
C SER A 25 -6.75 16.89 -9.75
N GLU A 26 -7.33 18.04 -9.44
CA GLU A 26 -6.62 19.28 -9.03
C GLU A 26 -5.76 19.10 -7.76
N SER A 27 -5.83 17.92 -7.13
CA SER A 27 -5.07 17.54 -5.94
C SER A 27 -3.67 17.02 -6.30
N ARG A 28 -2.66 17.66 -5.73
CA ARG A 28 -1.24 17.29 -5.87
C ARG A 28 -0.62 17.06 -4.50
N PHE A 29 0.31 16.12 -4.42
CA PHE A 29 1.09 15.81 -3.22
C PHE A 29 2.56 16.08 -3.47
N LYS A 30 3.22 16.66 -2.47
CA LYS A 30 4.66 16.87 -2.45
C LYS A 30 5.23 16.55 -1.07
N LEU A 31 6.51 16.20 -1.06
CA LEU A 31 7.33 16.16 0.13
C LEU A 31 7.88 17.56 0.38
N ASP A 32 7.94 17.94 1.65
CA ASP A 32 8.51 19.25 2.01
C ASP A 32 10.01 19.31 1.78
N ASP A 33 10.72 18.21 2.03
CA ASP A 33 12.17 18.12 1.92
C ASP A 33 12.61 16.81 1.26
N ARG A 34 13.86 16.79 0.80
CA ARG A 34 14.56 15.55 0.44
C ARG A 34 14.86 14.73 1.69
N ILE A 35 14.57 13.44 1.60
CA ILE A 35 14.73 12.47 2.68
C ILE A 35 15.70 11.43 2.19
N THR A 36 16.71 11.12 2.99
CA THR A 36 17.81 10.25 2.61
C THR A 36 18.15 9.37 3.79
N GLU A 37 18.11 8.05 3.56
CA GLU A 37 18.53 7.05 4.54
C GLU A 37 19.68 6.22 3.98
N SER A 38 20.63 5.88 4.86
CA SER A 38 21.84 5.17 4.52
C SER A 38 21.89 3.83 5.25
N PHE A 39 22.30 2.79 4.52
CA PHE A 39 22.36 1.41 4.98
C PHE A 39 23.76 0.86 4.74
N ASP A 40 24.36 0.29 5.79
CA ASP A 40 25.62 -0.43 5.65
C ASP A 40 25.38 -1.71 4.84
N ILE A 41 26.08 -1.83 3.72
CA ILE A 41 26.10 -3.04 2.91
C ILE A 41 27.47 -3.70 3.05
N SER A 42 27.44 -5.02 3.24
CA SER A 42 28.66 -5.84 3.25
C SER A 42 28.43 -7.10 2.44
N GLY A 43 29.46 -7.56 1.75
CA GLY A 43 29.39 -8.73 0.90
C GLY A 43 30.77 -9.30 0.63
N SER A 44 30.81 -10.49 0.03
CA SER A 44 32.06 -11.13 -0.38
C SER A 44 31.96 -11.62 -1.81
N HIS A 45 32.90 -11.23 -2.66
CA HIS A 45 33.04 -11.74 -4.02
C HIS A 45 34.50 -12.14 -4.23
N ASP A 46 34.75 -13.35 -4.74
CA ASP A 46 36.10 -13.90 -4.95
C ASP A 46 37.02 -13.78 -3.72
N GLY A 47 36.48 -13.96 -2.52
CA GLY A 47 37.23 -13.89 -1.25
C GLY A 47 37.55 -12.48 -0.74
N TYR A 48 37.18 -11.43 -1.49
CA TYR A 48 37.27 -10.04 -1.03
C TYR A 48 35.99 -9.63 -0.32
N VAL A 49 36.10 -9.23 0.95
CA VAL A 49 34.98 -8.66 1.71
C VAL A 49 34.92 -7.16 1.46
N PHE A 50 33.84 -6.68 0.87
CA PHE A 50 33.57 -5.27 0.68
C PHE A 50 32.57 -4.75 1.71
N LYS A 51 32.76 -3.49 2.11
CA LYS A 51 31.82 -2.72 2.94
C LYS A 51 31.62 -1.36 2.28
N ASP A 52 30.37 -1.01 2.00
CA ASP A 52 29.99 0.29 1.44
C ASP A 52 28.65 0.74 2.04
N THR A 53 28.15 1.88 1.59
CA THR A 53 26.89 2.44 2.03
C THR A 53 25.91 2.53 0.85
N LEU A 54 24.79 1.83 0.97
CA LEU A 54 23.62 2.01 0.12
C LEU A 54 22.85 3.21 0.64
N THR A 55 22.57 4.19 -0.21
CA THR A 55 21.80 5.38 0.15
C THR A 55 20.50 5.41 -0.66
N ILE A 56 19.37 5.56 0.01
CA ILE A 56 18.05 5.66 -0.61
C ILE A 56 17.51 7.04 -0.30
N SER A 57 17.26 7.82 -1.34
CA SER A 57 16.67 9.15 -1.24
C SER A 57 15.28 9.19 -1.87
N LEU A 58 14.37 9.94 -1.24
CA LEU A 58 13.05 10.24 -1.74
C LEU A 58 12.83 11.75 -1.68
N PHE A 59 12.41 12.34 -2.79
CA PHE A 59 12.16 13.77 -2.89
C PHE A 59 11.08 14.09 -3.91
N THR A 60 10.57 15.32 -3.87
CA THR A 60 9.69 15.82 -4.92
C THR A 60 10.50 16.56 -5.98
N THR A 61 10.30 16.19 -7.24
CA THR A 61 10.84 16.92 -8.38
C THR A 61 9.80 17.94 -8.85
N THR A 62 10.26 19.19 -9.02
CA THR A 62 9.49 20.30 -9.61
C THR A 62 10.30 20.92 -10.75
N GLY A 63 9.83 20.82 -11.99
CA GLY A 63 10.38 21.50 -13.16
C GLY A 63 9.84 20.96 -14.51
N GLN A 64 9.69 21.86 -15.50
CA GLN A 64 9.33 21.51 -16.88
C GLN A 64 10.36 20.59 -17.53
N VAL A 65 9.89 19.50 -18.13
CA VAL A 65 10.68 18.65 -19.04
C VAL A 65 11.08 19.49 -20.27
N LYS A 66 12.32 19.98 -20.33
CA LYS A 66 12.88 20.56 -21.56
C LYS A 66 13.21 19.44 -22.54
N GLY A 67 12.40 19.31 -23.60
CA GLY A 67 12.70 18.43 -24.73
C GLY A 67 11.47 18.17 -25.60
N ARG A 68 11.42 18.79 -26.79
CA ARG A 68 10.32 18.69 -27.77
C ARG A 68 10.10 17.29 -28.38
N GLU A 69 10.89 16.28 -28.01
CA GLU A 69 10.63 14.88 -28.40
C GLU A 69 10.00 14.04 -27.27
N MET A 70 9.92 14.57 -26.04
CA MET A 70 9.24 13.93 -24.90
C MET A 70 7.81 14.44 -24.68
N ALA A 71 7.37 15.41 -25.48
CA ALA A 71 6.07 16.06 -25.36
C ALA A 71 4.89 15.27 -25.98
N SER A 72 5.15 14.19 -26.72
CA SER A 72 4.10 13.41 -27.38
C SER A 72 3.68 12.13 -26.63
N VAL A 73 4.34 11.79 -25.52
CA VAL A 73 4.09 10.54 -24.77
C VAL A 73 3.72 10.78 -23.30
N LEU A 74 3.87 12.01 -22.80
CA LEU A 74 3.12 12.51 -21.65
C LEU A 74 2.13 13.54 -22.18
N ASN A 75 0.84 13.26 -22.09
CA ASN A 75 -0.09 14.38 -22.00
C ASN A 75 0.24 15.12 -20.69
N ASP A 76 0.84 16.30 -20.80
CA ASP A 76 0.88 17.37 -19.79
C ASP A 76 1.08 16.92 -18.33
N SER A 77 2.23 16.32 -18.00
CA SER A 77 2.58 16.10 -16.59
C SER A 77 3.01 17.42 -15.93
N VAL A 78 2.03 18.21 -15.52
CA VAL A 78 2.22 19.35 -14.62
C VAL A 78 2.82 18.81 -13.31
N ASP A 79 3.95 19.39 -12.90
CA ASP A 79 4.57 19.31 -11.59
C ASP A 79 3.54 19.27 -10.43
N PRO A 80 3.85 18.66 -9.27
CA PRO A 80 5.02 17.84 -8.89
C PRO A 80 4.84 16.31 -9.08
N TYR A 81 5.97 15.58 -9.13
CA TYR A 81 6.04 14.11 -8.99
C TYR A 81 7.13 13.70 -7.97
N PHE A 82 7.06 12.47 -7.46
CA PHE A 82 8.08 11.96 -6.53
C PHE A 82 9.21 11.28 -7.29
N THR A 83 10.41 11.32 -6.74
CA THR A 83 11.59 10.65 -7.29
C THR A 83 12.24 9.84 -6.20
N CYS A 84 12.52 8.56 -6.50
CA CYS A 84 13.33 7.68 -5.68
C CYS A 84 14.71 7.53 -6.32
N GLU A 85 15.74 7.79 -5.54
CA GLU A 85 17.14 7.62 -5.93
C GLU A 85 17.77 6.56 -5.04
N ILE A 86 18.31 5.51 -5.65
CA ILE A 86 19.01 4.41 -4.99
C ILE A 86 20.46 4.49 -5.44
N ASP A 87 21.35 4.92 -4.56
CA ASP A 87 22.78 5.02 -4.82
C ASP A 87 23.57 4.00 -4.00
N GLY A 88 24.67 3.48 -4.57
CA GLY A 88 25.56 2.57 -3.88
C GLY A 88 25.14 1.11 -3.95
N LEU A 89 24.34 0.70 -4.95
CA LEU A 89 23.94 -0.70 -5.10
C LEU A 89 25.09 -1.53 -5.69
N LEU A 90 25.63 -2.45 -4.90
CA LEU A 90 26.74 -3.32 -5.31
C LEU A 90 26.25 -4.67 -5.79
N VAL A 91 26.30 -4.90 -7.10
CA VAL A 91 25.88 -6.16 -7.71
C VAL A 91 26.69 -6.51 -8.95
N ASP A 92 26.70 -7.79 -9.27
CA ASP A 92 27.52 -8.38 -10.34
C ASP A 92 26.92 -8.15 -11.74
N ASP A 93 25.60 -7.90 -11.81
CA ASP A 93 24.84 -7.75 -13.05
C ASP A 93 23.63 -6.81 -12.87
N GLU A 94 23.27 -6.14 -13.96
CA GLU A 94 22.16 -5.20 -14.06
C GLU A 94 20.81 -5.87 -13.77
N LYS A 95 20.65 -7.16 -14.12
CA LYS A 95 19.43 -7.91 -13.79
C LYS A 95 19.21 -7.99 -12.28
N TYR A 96 20.28 -8.23 -11.51
CA TYR A 96 20.20 -8.25 -10.05
C TYR A 96 20.01 -6.85 -9.49
N ALA A 97 20.65 -5.84 -10.11
CA ALA A 97 20.44 -4.43 -9.76
C ALA A 97 18.95 -4.08 -9.83
N ARG A 98 18.32 -4.48 -10.93
CA ARG A 98 16.91 -4.26 -11.20
C ARG A 98 15.99 -5.00 -10.24
N GLN A 99 16.21 -6.29 -10.00
CA GLN A 99 15.39 -7.04 -9.05
C GLN A 99 15.46 -6.47 -7.63
N TYR A 100 16.63 -5.98 -7.22
CA TYR A 100 16.81 -5.38 -5.91
C TYR A 100 16.14 -4.00 -5.81
N ALA A 101 16.34 -3.16 -6.83
CA ALA A 101 15.65 -1.87 -6.94
C ALA A 101 14.13 -2.05 -6.97
N GLU A 102 13.61 -3.02 -7.73
CA GLU A 102 12.18 -3.34 -7.79
C GLU A 102 11.60 -3.69 -6.41
N LYS A 103 12.32 -4.47 -5.59
CA LYS A 103 11.89 -4.81 -4.23
C LYS A 103 11.81 -3.58 -3.33
N ILE A 104 12.84 -2.72 -3.35
CA ILE A 104 12.88 -1.48 -2.56
C ILE A 104 11.74 -0.57 -2.97
N VAL A 105 11.66 -0.28 -4.27
CA VAL A 105 10.71 0.68 -4.83
C VAL A 105 9.28 0.22 -4.65
N ASN A 106 9.01 -1.09 -4.76
CA ASN A 106 7.68 -1.64 -4.50
C ASN A 106 7.24 -1.40 -3.04
N LYS A 107 8.13 -1.60 -2.06
CA LYS A 107 7.84 -1.29 -0.65
C LYS A 107 7.58 0.21 -0.47
N LEU A 108 8.46 1.06 -1.02
CA LEU A 108 8.32 2.52 -0.93
C LEU A 108 7.02 3.01 -1.54
N CYS A 109 6.66 2.57 -2.75
CA CYS A 109 5.42 2.96 -3.42
C CYS A 109 4.17 2.62 -2.60
N LYS A 110 4.14 1.46 -1.94
CA LYS A 110 3.02 1.05 -1.09
C LYS A 110 2.86 1.97 0.12
N GLU A 111 3.95 2.20 0.83
CA GLU A 111 3.98 3.08 2.00
C GLU A 111 3.65 4.54 1.64
N LEU A 112 4.22 5.03 0.54
CA LEU A 112 3.96 6.38 0.07
C LEU A 112 2.49 6.56 -0.36
N SER A 113 1.89 5.54 -0.97
CA SER A 113 0.45 5.55 -1.30
C SER A 113 -0.43 5.64 -0.06
N LEU A 114 -0.08 4.88 1.00
CA LEU A 114 -0.79 4.93 2.28
C LEU A 114 -0.64 6.29 2.97
N LEU A 115 0.56 6.88 2.93
CA LEU A 115 0.80 8.19 3.50
C LEU A 115 0.02 9.28 2.75
N ILE A 116 0.03 9.23 1.42
CA ILE A 116 -0.69 10.17 0.58
C ILE A 116 -2.21 10.08 0.82
N ILE A 117 -2.80 8.88 0.86
CA ILE A 117 -4.25 8.74 1.04
C ILE A 117 -4.70 9.26 2.41
N LYS A 118 -3.86 9.10 3.45
CA LYS A 118 -4.10 9.63 4.80
C LYS A 118 -4.22 11.15 4.80
N HIS A 119 -3.45 11.84 3.97
CA HIS A 119 -3.50 13.29 3.80
C HIS A 119 -4.52 13.76 2.75
N ASN A 120 -5.07 12.83 1.97
CA ASN A 120 -6.06 13.13 0.94
C ASN A 120 -7.45 13.36 1.56
N SER A 121 -7.90 14.62 1.55
CA SER A 121 -9.25 15.01 1.97
C SER A 121 -10.35 14.59 0.98
N ASN A 122 -9.97 14.31 -0.28
CA ASN A 122 -10.87 13.92 -1.37
C ASN A 122 -10.82 12.41 -1.66
N ARG A 123 -10.41 11.58 -0.68
CA ARG A 123 -10.18 10.11 -0.86
C ARG A 123 -11.38 9.28 -1.36
N HIS A 124 -12.58 9.83 -1.28
CA HIS A 124 -13.81 9.20 -1.76
C HIS A 124 -13.98 9.30 -3.29
N LEU A 125 -13.38 10.32 -3.93
CA LEU A 125 -13.33 10.46 -5.39
C LEU A 125 -11.96 10.08 -5.93
N TYR A 126 -10.90 10.46 -5.21
CA TYR A 126 -9.54 10.38 -5.69
C TYR A 126 -8.70 9.43 -4.83
N GLN A 127 -8.18 8.35 -5.43
CA GLN A 127 -7.45 7.31 -4.70
C GLN A 127 -6.07 7.11 -5.32
N PRO A 128 -5.11 8.02 -5.02
CA PRO A 128 -3.76 7.96 -5.55
C PRO A 128 -3.06 6.66 -5.10
N ARG A 129 -2.43 6.00 -6.07
CA ARG A 129 -1.55 4.85 -5.97
C ARG A 129 -0.26 5.25 -6.65
N VAL A 130 0.81 5.28 -5.88
CA VAL A 130 2.16 5.56 -6.35
C VAL A 130 2.68 4.32 -7.06
N GLU A 131 3.19 4.51 -8.27
CA GLU A 131 3.74 3.47 -9.13
C GLU A 131 5.06 3.95 -9.75
N PRO A 132 6.06 3.07 -9.85
CA PRO A 132 7.32 3.43 -10.47
C PRO A 132 7.18 3.52 -12.00
N ASN A 133 7.79 4.53 -12.60
CA ASN A 133 7.91 4.64 -14.04
C ASN A 133 9.27 4.12 -14.53
N TRP A 134 9.39 2.79 -14.61
CA TRP A 134 10.62 2.12 -15.03
C TRP A 134 11.08 2.48 -16.45
N SER A 135 10.18 2.90 -17.34
CA SER A 135 10.55 3.33 -18.70
C SER A 135 11.39 4.61 -18.72
N ARG A 136 11.41 5.33 -17.60
CA ARG A 136 12.15 6.58 -17.40
C ARG A 136 13.17 6.49 -16.27
N ALA A 137 13.43 5.29 -15.78
CA ALA A 137 14.48 5.10 -14.80
C ALA A 137 15.83 5.36 -15.46
N GLU A 138 16.66 6.18 -14.82
CA GLU A 138 18.04 6.41 -15.23
C GLU A 138 18.95 5.43 -14.49
N TRP A 139 19.80 4.74 -15.24
CA TRP A 139 20.70 3.71 -14.73
C TRP A 139 22.14 4.16 -14.95
N ASN A 140 22.79 4.62 -13.89
CA ASN A 140 24.20 4.95 -13.92
C ASN A 140 24.99 3.76 -13.34
N ARG A 141 25.94 3.25 -14.13
CA ARG A 141 26.77 2.11 -13.77
C ARG A 141 28.23 2.52 -13.74
N ASP A 142 28.82 2.41 -12.57
CA ASP A 142 30.24 2.61 -12.36
C ASP A 142 30.92 1.33 -11.89
N GLU A 143 32.18 1.13 -12.28
CA GLU A 143 33.00 0.08 -11.68
C GLU A 143 33.31 0.42 -10.23
N TYR A 144 33.18 -0.54 -9.32
CA TYR A 144 33.39 -0.30 -7.89
C TYR A 144 34.84 0.12 -7.59
N LEU A 145 35.03 1.39 -7.19
CA LEU A 145 36.34 2.04 -7.02
C LEU A 145 37.30 1.32 -6.06
N PRO A 146 36.90 0.78 -4.89
CA PRO A 146 37.79 0.03 -4.01
C PRO A 146 38.35 -1.26 -4.62
N TYR A 147 37.59 -1.92 -5.53
CA TYR A 147 38.08 -3.06 -6.32
C TYR A 147 39.02 -2.60 -7.46
N LYS A 148 38.79 -1.39 -7.99
CA LYS A 148 39.60 -0.76 -9.02
C LYS A 148 40.96 -0.28 -8.48
N GLU A 149 41.02 0.30 -7.28
CA GLU A 149 42.25 0.82 -6.66
C GLU A 149 43.31 -0.26 -6.37
N ALA A 150 42.89 -1.50 -6.04
CA ALA A 150 43.78 -2.65 -5.95
C ALA A 150 44.43 -3.03 -7.29
N ARG A 151 43.81 -2.66 -8.42
CA ARG A 151 44.26 -2.96 -9.79
C ARG A 151 44.90 -1.76 -10.51
N PHE A 152 44.63 -0.53 -10.06
CA PHE A 152 45.01 0.72 -10.74
C PHE A 152 46.26 1.43 -10.19
N ASN A 153 46.93 0.91 -9.16
CA ASN A 153 48.22 1.44 -8.69
C ASN A 153 49.38 1.28 -9.70
N SER A 154 49.16 0.67 -10.87
CA SER A 154 50.21 0.48 -11.89
C SER A 154 50.13 1.42 -13.11
N LEU A 155 49.09 2.24 -13.28
CA LEU A 155 48.89 3.00 -14.52
C LEU A 155 48.13 4.32 -14.29
N LYS A 156 48.88 5.40 -14.01
CA LYS A 156 48.39 6.78 -14.21
C LYS A 156 49.48 7.64 -14.87
N LYS A 157 49.09 8.33 -15.94
CA LYS A 157 49.50 9.71 -16.22
C LYS A 157 48.29 10.46 -16.80
N ASP A 158 48.20 11.70 -16.38
CA ASP A 158 47.08 12.64 -16.55
C ASP A 158 47.36 13.63 -17.70
N ASN A 159 46.31 14.29 -18.21
CA ASN A 159 46.24 15.56 -18.98
C ASN A 159 44.81 15.66 -19.58
N GLY A 160 43.89 16.53 -19.15
CA GLY A 160 43.79 17.98 -19.45
C GLY A 160 43.43 18.22 -20.93
N ASP A 161 42.36 18.89 -21.39
CA ASP A 161 41.37 19.81 -20.81
C ASP A 161 40.10 19.89 -21.72
N ALA A 162 39.01 20.37 -21.10
CA ALA A 162 37.67 20.83 -21.54
C ALA A 162 37.14 20.76 -23.01
N VAL A 163 35.82 20.55 -23.09
CA VAL A 163 34.95 20.60 -24.29
C VAL A 163 34.02 21.82 -24.21
N GLU A 164 33.85 22.58 -25.29
CA GLU A 164 32.85 23.66 -25.42
C GLU A 164 31.51 23.14 -26.00
N LEU A 165 30.39 23.64 -25.47
CA LEU A 165 29.01 23.33 -25.91
C LEU A 165 28.20 24.63 -26.10
N TYR A 166 27.50 24.73 -27.24
CA TYR A 166 26.54 25.82 -27.55
C TYR A 166 25.09 25.34 -27.33
N ILE A 167 24.28 26.15 -26.65
CA ILE A 167 22.84 25.90 -26.45
C ILE A 167 22.06 27.18 -26.82
N GLU A 168 21.17 27.08 -27.81
CA GLU A 168 20.15 28.09 -28.12
C GLU A 168 18.84 27.70 -27.43
N ASP A 169 18.18 28.67 -26.77
CA ASP A 169 16.87 28.47 -26.15
C ASP A 169 15.85 29.45 -26.75
N ARG A 170 14.63 28.97 -27.02
CA ARG A 170 13.52 29.80 -27.52
C ARG A 170 12.36 29.73 -26.54
N VAL A 171 12.04 30.88 -25.97
CA VAL A 171 10.92 31.04 -25.05
C VAL A 171 9.63 31.28 -25.84
N TYR A 172 8.62 30.46 -25.56
CA TYR A 172 7.22 30.71 -25.95
C TYR A 172 6.40 30.84 -24.67
N MET A 173 5.54 31.86 -24.59
CA MET A 173 4.56 32.00 -23.52
C MET A 173 3.19 31.56 -24.02
N CYS A 174 2.59 30.59 -23.34
CA CYS A 174 1.16 30.30 -23.40
C CYS A 174 0.60 30.52 -21.99
N ASP A 175 -0.42 31.37 -21.89
CA ASP A 175 -1.08 31.67 -20.62
C ASP A 175 -2.26 30.73 -20.42
N SER A 176 -2.31 30.07 -19.28
CA SER A 176 -3.44 29.25 -18.83
C SER A 176 -3.52 29.33 -17.31
N VAL A 177 -4.72 29.57 -16.79
CA VAL A 177 -4.95 29.68 -15.35
C VAL A 177 -5.54 28.35 -14.86
N TYR A 178 -4.75 27.61 -14.10
CA TYR A 178 -5.18 26.43 -13.36
C TYR A 178 -5.09 26.70 -11.85
N ARG A 179 -6.06 26.20 -11.07
CA ARG A 179 -6.00 26.21 -9.60
C ARG A 179 -5.52 24.84 -9.13
N LEU A 180 -4.40 24.80 -8.43
CA LEU A 180 -3.83 23.56 -7.88
C LEU A 180 -3.94 23.58 -6.36
N ALA A 181 -4.59 22.56 -5.80
CA ALA A 181 -4.55 22.31 -4.36
C ALA A 181 -3.38 21.37 -4.08
N THR A 182 -2.33 21.89 -3.44
CA THR A 182 -1.13 21.10 -3.09
C THR A 182 -1.12 20.80 -1.60
N THR A 183 -1.00 19.52 -1.25
CA THR A 183 -0.80 19.06 0.13
C THR A 183 0.67 18.70 0.33
N SER A 184 1.26 19.30 1.35
CA SER A 184 2.63 19.06 1.82
C SER A 184 2.65 17.96 2.87
N ILE A 185 3.54 16.98 2.71
CA ILE A 185 3.77 15.91 3.69
C ILE A 185 5.09 16.18 4.39
N SER A 186 5.03 16.22 5.73
CA SER A 186 6.21 16.49 6.55
C SER A 186 7.20 15.33 6.54
N LYS A 187 8.49 15.65 6.55
CA LYS A 187 9.58 14.68 6.64
C LYS A 187 9.49 13.78 7.88
N SER A 188 8.95 14.27 9.00
CA SER A 188 8.83 13.49 10.24
C SER A 188 7.87 12.31 10.13
N GLU A 189 7.00 12.28 9.11
CA GLU A 189 6.06 11.19 8.85
C GLU A 189 6.63 10.08 7.96
N ILE A 190 7.88 10.24 7.48
CA ILE A 190 8.52 9.32 6.55
C ILE A 190 9.65 8.58 7.26
N ASP A 191 9.49 7.26 7.35
CA ASP A 191 10.45 6.35 7.97
C ASP A 191 10.90 5.28 6.97
N ILE A 192 11.81 5.66 6.07
CA ILE A 192 12.32 4.77 5.02
C ILE A 192 12.96 3.51 5.63
N LYS A 193 13.65 3.65 6.77
CA LYS A 193 14.31 2.52 7.44
C LYS A 193 13.30 1.52 7.97
N GLY A 194 12.25 1.98 8.67
CA GLY A 194 11.15 1.12 9.13
C GLY A 194 10.39 0.47 7.97
N TRP A 195 10.14 1.22 6.89
CA TRP A 195 9.44 0.70 5.70
C TRP A 195 10.18 -0.42 4.98
N LEU A 196 11.50 -0.40 5.01
CA LEU A 196 12.34 -1.39 4.34
C LEU A 196 12.72 -2.59 5.22
N GLY A 197 12.49 -2.51 6.54
CA GLY A 197 12.81 -3.54 7.51
C GLY A 197 12.14 -4.91 7.29
N GLU A 198 12.48 -5.86 8.16
CA GLU A 198 11.79 -7.15 8.23
C GLU A 198 10.32 -6.92 8.54
N ALA A 199 9.48 -7.57 7.75
CA ALA A 199 8.09 -7.19 7.66
C ALA A 199 7.23 -8.33 8.21
N ASP A 200 6.39 -7.98 9.18
CA ASP A 200 5.35 -8.86 9.71
C ASP A 200 4.38 -9.26 8.57
N ASP A 201 4.19 -10.56 8.39
CA ASP A 201 3.33 -11.14 7.34
C ASP A 201 1.91 -10.56 7.38
N ASP A 202 1.38 -10.29 8.58
CA ASP A 202 0.04 -9.75 8.78
C ASP A 202 -0.03 -8.29 8.35
N LEU A 203 0.98 -7.50 8.70
CA LEU A 203 1.05 -6.10 8.29
C LEU A 203 1.28 -6.00 6.78
N GLN A 204 2.13 -6.86 6.21
CA GLN A 204 2.34 -6.94 4.76
C GLN A 204 1.05 -7.28 4.03
N PHE A 205 0.30 -8.28 4.50
CA PHE A 205 -0.98 -8.64 3.92
C PHE A 205 -1.92 -7.44 3.87
N LEU A 206 -2.08 -6.73 4.99
CA LEU A 206 -2.95 -5.56 5.08
C LEU A 206 -2.51 -4.43 4.12
N ILE A 207 -1.21 -4.12 4.06
CA ILE A 207 -0.68 -3.09 3.17
C ILE A 207 -0.86 -3.48 1.70
N ASN A 208 -0.63 -4.75 1.36
CA ASN A 208 -0.75 -5.26 0.00
C ASN A 208 -2.20 -5.20 -0.49
N GLU A 209 -3.16 -5.67 0.31
CA GLU A 209 -4.58 -5.61 -0.03
C GLU A 209 -5.06 -4.16 -0.14
N TYR A 210 -4.63 -3.31 0.79
CA TYR A 210 -4.96 -1.89 0.74
C TYR A 210 -4.42 -1.21 -0.52
N TYR A 211 -3.15 -1.45 -0.86
CA TYR A 211 -2.52 -0.90 -2.06
C TYR A 211 -3.21 -1.39 -3.35
N SER A 212 -3.58 -2.68 -3.40
CA SER A 212 -4.35 -3.26 -4.51
C SER A 212 -5.71 -2.58 -4.70
N ALA A 213 -6.31 -2.07 -3.62
CA ALA A 213 -7.55 -1.33 -3.67
C ALA A 213 -7.41 0.14 -4.14
N LEU A 214 -6.19 0.70 -4.19
CA LEU A 214 -5.93 2.05 -4.71
C LEU A 214 -5.79 2.04 -6.25
N GLY A 215 -5.72 3.21 -6.88
CA GLY A 215 -5.49 3.32 -8.33
C GLY A 215 -6.78 3.30 -9.17
N ILE A 216 -6.66 2.92 -10.45
CA ILE A 216 -7.75 2.95 -11.44
C ILE A 216 -8.59 1.66 -11.49
N GLU A 217 -8.41 0.76 -10.52
CA GLU A 217 -9.10 -0.52 -10.50
C GLU A 217 -10.62 -0.37 -10.50
N LYS A 218 -11.32 -1.38 -11.06
CA LYS A 218 -12.78 -1.44 -11.01
C LYS A 218 -13.26 -1.39 -9.54
N VAL A 219 -14.29 -0.59 -9.26
CA VAL A 219 -14.83 -0.38 -7.90
C VAL A 219 -15.11 -1.70 -7.17
N LYS A 220 -15.60 -2.71 -7.88
CA LYS A 220 -15.85 -4.04 -7.33
C LYS A 220 -14.56 -4.76 -6.91
N SER A 221 -13.48 -4.65 -7.69
CA SER A 221 -12.17 -5.20 -7.33
C SER A 221 -11.66 -4.55 -6.04
N LYS A 222 -11.72 -3.21 -5.99
CA LYS A 222 -11.38 -2.42 -4.80
C LYS A 222 -12.16 -2.89 -3.58
N PHE A 223 -13.46 -3.10 -3.73
CA PHE A 223 -14.32 -3.60 -2.66
C PHE A 223 -13.84 -4.96 -2.12
N PHE A 224 -13.48 -5.91 -3.00
CA PHE A 224 -13.05 -7.23 -2.55
C PHE A 224 -11.72 -7.21 -1.81
N HIS A 225 -10.73 -6.46 -2.29
CA HIS A 225 -9.46 -6.27 -1.59
C HIS A 225 -9.68 -5.68 -0.20
N LEU A 226 -10.48 -4.62 -0.11
CA LEU A 226 -10.80 -3.98 1.17
C LEU A 226 -11.62 -4.88 2.09
N PHE A 227 -12.53 -5.70 1.56
CA PHE A 227 -13.31 -6.63 2.36
C PHE A 227 -12.47 -7.82 2.83
N ALA A 228 -11.46 -8.26 2.08
CA ALA A 228 -10.52 -9.29 2.51
C ALA A 228 -9.78 -8.88 3.79
N MET A 229 -9.42 -7.60 3.93
CA MET A 229 -8.85 -7.04 5.17
C MET A 229 -9.82 -7.13 6.35
N ILE A 230 -11.13 -6.91 6.10
CA ILE A 230 -12.17 -7.08 7.12
C ILE A 230 -12.30 -8.53 7.54
N GLU A 231 -12.30 -9.47 6.59
CA GLU A 231 -12.36 -10.91 6.89
C GLU A 231 -11.13 -11.37 7.68
N PHE A 232 -9.96 -10.86 7.33
CA PHE A 232 -8.73 -11.06 8.10
C PHE A 232 -8.89 -10.54 9.55
N CYS A 233 -9.40 -9.32 9.73
CA CYS A 233 -9.60 -8.77 11.08
C CYS A 233 -10.63 -9.55 11.89
N GLU A 234 -11.72 -10.02 11.27
CA GLU A 234 -12.72 -10.87 11.92
C GLU A 234 -12.14 -12.18 12.42
N GLN A 235 -11.17 -12.77 11.69
CA GLN A 235 -10.51 -14.01 12.08
C GLN A 235 -9.45 -13.79 13.14
N LYS A 236 -8.55 -12.82 12.93
CA LYS A 236 -7.41 -12.57 13.82
C LYS A 236 -7.83 -12.05 15.19
N TYR A 237 -8.86 -11.19 15.25
CA TYR A 237 -9.34 -10.56 16.49
C TYR A 237 -10.69 -11.13 16.96
N ALA A 238 -10.94 -12.41 16.66
CA ALA A 238 -12.19 -13.08 17.00
C ALA A 238 -12.52 -13.00 18.50
N ASP A 239 -11.51 -13.01 19.38
CA ASP A 239 -11.70 -12.95 20.84
C ASP A 239 -12.28 -11.62 21.33
N HIS A 240 -12.17 -10.56 20.51
CA HIS A 240 -12.71 -9.23 20.81
C HIS A 240 -14.09 -8.99 20.20
N ASN A 241 -14.71 -10.02 19.60
CA ASN A 241 -16.02 -9.88 18.99
C ASN A 241 -17.18 -9.74 20.01
N GLY A 242 -16.91 -9.99 21.29
CA GLY A 242 -17.86 -9.84 22.40
C GLY A 242 -19.05 -10.79 22.36
N ALA A 243 -18.98 -11.86 21.56
CA ALA A 243 -20.06 -12.81 21.39
C ALA A 243 -20.07 -13.84 22.51
N LYS A 244 -21.25 -14.11 23.05
CA LYS A 244 -21.45 -15.22 23.99
C LYS A 244 -22.18 -16.33 23.27
N THR A 245 -21.69 -17.56 23.47
CA THR A 245 -22.40 -18.76 23.00
C THR A 245 -23.70 -18.91 23.78
N TYR A 246 -24.81 -19.19 23.09
CA TYR A 246 -26.08 -19.41 23.77
C TYR A 246 -26.06 -20.65 24.67
N LEU A 247 -25.24 -21.64 24.30
CA LEU A 247 -25.11 -22.91 24.99
C LEU A 247 -23.65 -23.18 25.30
N THR A 248 -23.40 -23.73 26.48
CA THR A 248 -22.11 -24.31 26.85
C THR A 248 -21.86 -25.62 26.10
N ALA A 249 -20.60 -26.03 25.97
CA ALA A 249 -20.27 -27.32 25.34
C ALA A 249 -20.99 -28.50 26.02
N THR A 250 -21.15 -28.44 27.35
CA THR A 250 -21.87 -29.46 28.14
C THR A 250 -23.37 -29.52 27.79
N GLU A 251 -24.03 -28.38 27.63
CA GLU A 251 -25.44 -28.32 27.23
C GLU A 251 -25.63 -28.84 25.81
N VAL A 252 -24.72 -28.51 24.89
CA VAL A 252 -24.73 -29.06 23.53
C VAL A 252 -24.56 -30.57 23.55
N GLU A 253 -23.63 -31.12 24.31
CA GLU A 253 -23.45 -32.58 24.44
C GLU A 253 -24.71 -33.27 24.99
N ASN A 254 -25.40 -32.64 25.96
CA ASN A 254 -26.64 -33.18 26.51
C ASN A 254 -27.78 -33.20 25.47
N ILE A 255 -27.90 -32.14 24.67
CA ILE A 255 -28.86 -32.07 23.56
C ILE A 255 -28.55 -33.14 22.51
N ILE A 256 -27.29 -33.27 22.11
CA ILE A 256 -26.84 -34.26 21.13
C ILE A 256 -27.10 -35.69 21.61
N LYS A 257 -26.83 -36.00 22.88
CA LYS A 257 -27.15 -37.32 23.48
C LYS A 257 -28.64 -37.64 23.49
N THR A 258 -29.49 -36.62 23.59
CA THR A 258 -30.95 -36.81 23.56
C THR A 258 -31.42 -37.09 22.14
N ILE A 259 -30.93 -36.32 21.17
CA ILE A 259 -31.22 -36.49 19.74
C ILE A 259 -30.68 -37.83 19.22
N ASP A 260 -29.54 -38.29 19.74
CA ASP A 260 -28.91 -39.57 19.38
C ASP A 260 -29.84 -40.77 19.54
N LYS A 261 -30.76 -40.73 20.51
CA LYS A 261 -31.70 -41.81 20.82
C LYS A 261 -32.87 -41.91 19.84
N GLU A 262 -33.17 -40.83 19.11
CA GLU A 262 -34.38 -40.69 18.29
C GLU A 262 -34.08 -40.81 16.77
N ILE A 263 -32.80 -40.89 16.37
CA ILE A 263 -32.41 -40.89 14.95
C ILE A 263 -32.03 -42.30 14.47
N SER A 264 -32.52 -42.65 13.28
CA SER A 264 -32.21 -43.91 12.61
C SER A 264 -30.73 -44.05 12.21
N PRO A 265 -30.15 -45.27 12.26
CA PRO A 265 -28.69 -45.48 12.16
C PRO A 265 -28.04 -44.97 10.86
N GLU A 266 -28.76 -45.02 9.74
CA GLU A 266 -28.20 -44.79 8.40
C GLU A 266 -27.71 -43.35 8.14
N LYS A 267 -28.31 -42.33 8.79
CA LYS A 267 -27.93 -40.92 8.61
C LYS A 267 -27.47 -40.24 9.91
N LYS A 268 -27.42 -41.02 11.00
CA LYS A 268 -27.19 -40.57 12.38
C LYS A 268 -25.94 -39.71 12.55
N LYS A 269 -24.79 -40.19 12.05
CA LYS A 269 -23.50 -39.50 12.21
C LYS A 269 -23.48 -38.11 11.56
N ASN A 270 -24.00 -38.02 10.33
CA ASN A 270 -24.03 -36.76 9.58
C ASN A 270 -24.97 -35.75 10.22
N ILE A 271 -26.17 -36.19 10.63
CA ILE A 271 -27.16 -35.32 11.29
C ILE A 271 -26.61 -34.80 12.63
N LEU A 272 -26.09 -35.69 13.49
CA LEU A 272 -25.56 -35.29 14.80
C LEU A 272 -24.38 -34.34 14.67
N SER A 273 -23.46 -34.59 13.73
CA SER A 273 -22.34 -33.68 13.47
C SER A 273 -22.80 -32.30 12.97
N GLY A 274 -23.81 -32.25 12.10
CA GLY A 274 -24.38 -31.00 11.58
C GLY A 274 -25.09 -30.21 12.67
N VAL A 275 -25.95 -30.86 13.46
CA VAL A 275 -26.67 -30.24 14.58
C VAL A 275 -25.70 -29.73 15.63
N LYS A 276 -24.70 -30.54 16.02
CA LYS A 276 -23.67 -30.15 16.99
C LYS A 276 -22.92 -28.90 16.53
N LYS A 277 -22.51 -28.88 15.26
CA LYS A 277 -21.82 -27.73 14.66
C LYS A 277 -22.71 -26.49 14.67
N CYS A 278 -23.98 -26.61 14.29
CA CYS A 278 -24.92 -25.48 14.35
C CYS A 278 -25.06 -24.93 15.76
N LEU A 279 -25.32 -25.79 16.75
CA LEU A 279 -25.53 -25.38 18.15
C LEU A 279 -24.30 -24.68 18.75
N LEU A 280 -23.09 -25.15 18.46
CA LEU A 280 -21.84 -24.52 18.91
C LEU A 280 -21.57 -23.17 18.24
N GLN A 281 -22.16 -22.92 17.07
CA GLN A 281 -22.02 -21.67 16.31
C GLN A 281 -23.14 -20.66 16.59
N MET A 282 -24.10 -21.00 17.45
CA MET A 282 -25.19 -20.11 17.84
C MET A 282 -24.70 -19.11 18.89
N ASN A 283 -24.65 -17.85 18.50
CA ASN A 283 -24.19 -16.74 19.34
C ASN A 283 -25.27 -15.68 19.47
N ASP A 284 -25.26 -14.97 20.60
CA ASP A 284 -26.18 -13.87 20.92
C ASP A 284 -26.08 -12.65 20.01
N THR A 285 -25.03 -12.60 19.19
CA THR A 285 -24.66 -11.43 18.39
C THR A 285 -24.39 -11.83 16.93
N GLY A 286 -25.03 -11.10 16.00
CA GLY A 286 -24.82 -11.27 14.56
C GLY A 286 -23.46 -10.74 14.09
N ARG A 287 -23.01 -11.16 12.91
CA ARG A 287 -21.70 -10.78 12.30
C ARG A 287 -21.43 -9.27 12.33
N ALA A 288 -22.42 -8.44 12.00
CA ALA A 288 -22.25 -6.99 12.01
C ALA A 288 -21.95 -6.43 13.40
N GLN A 289 -22.55 -6.99 14.45
CA GLN A 289 -22.30 -6.57 15.83
C GLN A 289 -20.91 -7.04 16.30
N LYS A 290 -20.53 -8.26 15.94
CA LYS A 290 -19.19 -8.82 16.18
C LYS A 290 -18.10 -7.92 15.60
N LEU A 291 -18.22 -7.57 14.32
CA LEU A 291 -17.27 -6.69 13.65
C LEU A 291 -17.26 -5.28 14.28
N LEU A 292 -18.43 -4.74 14.61
CA LEU A 292 -18.50 -3.44 15.30
C LEU A 292 -17.78 -3.45 16.66
N ASN A 293 -17.86 -4.56 17.40
CA ASN A 293 -17.17 -4.70 18.68
C ASN A 293 -15.65 -4.73 18.51
N ILE A 294 -15.15 -5.47 17.50
CA ILE A 294 -13.72 -5.50 17.15
C ILE A 294 -13.24 -4.08 16.81
N LEU A 295 -13.94 -3.38 15.91
CA LEU A 295 -13.56 -2.02 15.50
C LEU A 295 -13.57 -1.05 16.70
N LYS A 296 -14.56 -1.14 17.59
CA LYS A 296 -14.61 -0.31 18.81
C LYS A 296 -13.45 -0.60 19.75
N TRP A 297 -13.05 -1.86 19.89
CA TRP A 297 -11.90 -2.28 20.68
C TRP A 297 -10.60 -1.71 20.10
N MET A 298 -10.45 -1.67 18.77
CA MET A 298 -9.36 -0.97 18.07
C MET A 298 -9.47 0.56 18.11
N ASN A 299 -10.45 1.11 18.84
CA ASN A 299 -10.78 2.54 18.91
C ASN A 299 -11.23 3.19 17.57
N ILE A 300 -11.67 2.40 16.60
CA ILE A 300 -12.19 2.84 15.30
C ILE A 300 -13.71 3.06 15.42
N LYS A 301 -14.11 4.27 15.82
CA LYS A 301 -15.51 4.60 16.17
C LYS A 301 -16.22 5.50 15.17
N LYS A 302 -15.46 6.24 14.35
CA LYS A 302 -15.97 7.28 13.46
C LYS A 302 -15.28 7.21 12.11
N TYR A 303 -16.04 7.53 11.08
CA TYR A 303 -15.63 7.74 9.70
C TYR A 303 -15.66 9.24 9.42
N SER A 304 -14.57 9.83 8.91
CA SER A 304 -14.51 11.28 8.62
C SER A 304 -14.49 11.54 7.12
N ARG A 305 -15.34 12.46 6.66
CA ARG A 305 -15.42 12.92 5.25
C ARG A 305 -15.48 14.43 5.20
N PHE A 306 -14.53 15.07 4.54
CA PHE A 306 -14.45 16.55 4.45
C PHE A 306 -14.58 17.26 5.81
N GLY A 307 -13.93 16.71 6.84
CA GLY A 307 -14.01 17.24 8.22
C GLY A 307 -15.34 16.97 8.94
N LYS A 308 -16.26 16.20 8.35
CA LYS A 308 -17.49 15.73 9.00
C LYS A 308 -17.32 14.31 9.49
N ASP A 309 -17.47 14.12 10.80
CA ASP A 309 -17.45 12.81 11.43
C ASP A 309 -18.82 12.14 11.43
N THR A 310 -18.87 10.91 10.95
CA THR A 310 -20.04 10.02 11.00
C THR A 310 -19.72 8.84 11.91
N VAL A 311 -20.64 8.47 12.79
CA VAL A 311 -20.45 7.31 13.68
C VAL A 311 -20.48 6.01 12.86
N ILE A 312 -19.55 5.11 13.14
CA ILE A 312 -19.57 3.74 12.61
C ILE A 312 -20.54 2.95 13.49
N ASP A 313 -21.73 2.70 12.97
CA ASP A 313 -22.80 1.98 13.65
C ASP A 313 -23.09 0.62 13.01
N LYS A 314 -23.95 -0.17 13.67
CA LYS A 314 -24.31 -1.50 13.19
C LYS A 314 -24.95 -1.46 11.81
N LYS A 315 -25.75 -0.43 11.52
CA LYS A 315 -26.48 -0.27 10.25
C LYS A 315 -25.50 -0.07 9.08
N MET A 316 -24.44 0.71 9.28
CA MET A 316 -23.36 0.91 8.32
C MET A 316 -22.67 -0.41 7.99
N ILE A 317 -22.28 -1.17 9.02
CA ILE A 317 -21.60 -2.46 8.87
C ILE A 317 -22.52 -3.49 8.19
N GLU A 318 -23.80 -3.56 8.58
CA GLU A 318 -24.79 -4.42 7.93
C GLU A 318 -24.94 -4.08 6.44
N GLY A 319 -24.88 -2.80 6.07
CA GLY A 319 -24.88 -2.35 4.67
C GLY A 319 -23.71 -2.93 3.89
N ILE A 320 -22.50 -2.84 4.43
CA ILE A 320 -21.27 -3.35 3.81
C ILE A 320 -21.32 -4.89 3.67
N ILE A 321 -21.74 -5.61 4.71
CA ILE A 321 -21.90 -7.08 4.67
C ILE A 321 -22.97 -7.49 3.64
N LYS A 322 -24.06 -6.74 3.52
CA LYS A 322 -25.10 -6.99 2.50
C LYS A 322 -24.56 -6.83 1.09
N VAL A 323 -23.71 -5.83 0.83
CA VAL A 323 -23.03 -5.68 -0.47
C VAL A 323 -22.23 -6.95 -0.76
N ARG A 324 -21.37 -7.38 0.18
CA ARG A 324 -20.59 -8.62 0.02
C ARG A 324 -21.45 -9.83 -0.29
N ASN A 325 -22.54 -10.03 0.44
CA ASN A 325 -23.41 -11.20 0.23
C ASN A 325 -24.12 -11.17 -1.14
N LYS A 326 -24.51 -9.98 -1.63
CA LYS A 326 -25.12 -9.84 -2.97
C LYS A 326 -24.11 -10.09 -4.09
N SER A 327 -22.83 -9.73 -3.90
CA SER A 327 -21.77 -9.90 -4.90
C SER A 327 -21.54 -11.35 -5.33
N PHE A 328 -21.86 -12.33 -4.50
CA PHE A 328 -21.68 -13.76 -4.79
C PHE A 328 -22.73 -14.34 -5.77
N HIS A 329 -23.81 -13.61 -6.08
CA HIS A 329 -24.94 -14.15 -6.86
C HIS A 329 -25.01 -13.72 -8.33
N GLY A 330 -23.93 -13.19 -8.92
CA GLY A 330 -23.73 -13.15 -10.37
C GLY A 330 -24.69 -12.30 -11.21
N THR A 331 -25.49 -11.42 -10.62
CA THR A 331 -26.40 -10.53 -11.37
C THR A 331 -25.65 -9.45 -12.13
N VAL A 332 -26.11 -9.15 -13.36
CA VAL A 332 -25.64 -8.05 -14.22
C VAL A 332 -25.69 -6.73 -13.45
N GLU A 333 -24.62 -5.95 -13.55
CA GLU A 333 -24.38 -4.75 -12.73
C GLU A 333 -25.27 -3.59 -13.20
N SER A 334 -26.26 -3.21 -12.39
CA SER A 334 -27.00 -1.95 -12.57
C SER A 334 -26.21 -0.77 -12.00
N GLU A 335 -26.52 0.46 -12.43
CA GLU A 335 -25.87 1.68 -11.91
C GLU A 335 -26.09 1.83 -10.40
N GLU A 336 -27.24 1.38 -9.87
CA GLU A 336 -27.49 1.34 -8.43
C GLU A 336 -26.54 0.40 -7.69
N ALA A 337 -26.21 -0.75 -8.29
CA ALA A 337 -25.25 -1.69 -7.72
C ALA A 337 -23.85 -1.04 -7.64
N CYS A 338 -23.41 -0.40 -8.72
CA CYS A 338 -22.16 0.35 -8.76
C CYS A 338 -22.09 1.43 -7.65
N LYS A 339 -23.18 2.18 -7.44
CA LYS A 339 -23.27 3.17 -6.37
C LYS A 339 -23.10 2.54 -4.98
N THR A 340 -23.73 1.40 -4.73
CA THR A 340 -23.58 0.71 -3.43
C THR A 340 -22.16 0.22 -3.18
N TYR A 341 -21.43 -0.23 -4.22
CA TYR A 341 -20.02 -0.55 -4.09
C TYR A 341 -19.16 0.69 -3.82
N ARG A 342 -19.39 1.80 -4.53
CA ARG A 342 -18.66 3.06 -4.31
C ARG A 342 -18.80 3.53 -2.86
N ASP A 343 -20.03 3.54 -2.35
CA ASP A 343 -20.34 3.92 -0.97
C ASP A 343 -19.67 3.01 0.06
N ALA A 344 -19.54 1.71 -0.24
CA ALA A 344 -18.87 0.75 0.64
C ALA A 344 -17.34 0.89 0.59
N VAL A 345 -16.77 1.05 -0.61
CA VAL A 345 -15.33 1.28 -0.83
C VAL A 345 -14.86 2.53 -0.10
N GLU A 346 -15.61 3.63 -0.21
CA GLU A 346 -15.30 4.89 0.49
C GLU A 346 -15.14 4.67 2.01
N LYS A 347 -16.09 3.96 2.63
CA LYS A 347 -16.07 3.68 4.07
C LYS A 347 -14.97 2.70 4.44
N LEU A 348 -14.79 1.66 3.64
CA LEU A 348 -13.79 0.62 3.88
C LEU A 348 -12.37 1.15 3.73
N LEU A 349 -12.09 2.07 2.79
CA LEU A 349 -10.78 2.72 2.67
C LEU A 349 -10.37 3.40 3.97
N TYR A 350 -11.30 4.13 4.58
CA TYR A 350 -11.02 4.80 5.85
C TYR A 350 -10.87 3.79 7.01
N ILE A 351 -11.78 2.82 7.12
CA ILE A 351 -11.75 1.83 8.20
C ILE A 351 -10.45 1.00 8.13
N ASN A 352 -10.07 0.55 6.93
CA ASN A 352 -8.88 -0.27 6.72
C ASN A 352 -7.58 0.51 6.91
N GLU A 353 -7.53 1.80 6.58
CA GLU A 353 -6.42 2.67 6.94
C GLU A 353 -6.22 2.71 8.47
N LYS A 354 -7.32 2.88 9.23
CA LYS A 354 -7.26 2.87 10.71
C LYS A 354 -6.89 1.51 11.30
N ILE A 355 -7.28 0.42 10.65
CA ILE A 355 -6.83 -0.94 10.99
C ILE A 355 -5.32 -1.04 10.82
N ILE A 356 -4.76 -0.59 9.69
CA ILE A 356 -3.31 -0.61 9.46
C ILE A 356 -2.58 0.23 10.51
N GLU A 357 -3.05 1.45 10.80
CA GLU A 357 -2.45 2.31 11.83
C GLU A 357 -2.43 1.63 13.21
N TYR A 358 -3.54 0.98 13.59
CA TYR A 358 -3.62 0.26 14.86
C TYR A 358 -2.64 -0.93 14.92
N VAL A 359 -2.58 -1.73 13.85
CA VAL A 359 -1.66 -2.89 13.81
C VAL A 359 -0.20 -2.45 13.87
N ARG A 360 0.16 -1.33 13.21
CA ARG A 360 1.50 -0.74 13.33
C ARG A 360 1.82 -0.34 14.76
N GLN A 361 0.88 0.33 15.44
CA GLN A 361 1.08 0.77 16.83
C GLN A 361 1.27 -0.40 17.80
N LEU A 362 0.46 -1.46 17.67
CA LEU A 362 0.62 -2.66 18.48
C LEU A 362 2.03 -3.26 18.33
N LYS A 363 2.55 -3.28 17.10
CA LYS A 363 3.85 -3.87 16.81
C LYS A 363 5.02 -3.06 17.34
N HIS A 364 4.93 -1.73 17.28
CA HIS A 364 5.92 -0.87 17.94
C HIS A 364 5.95 -1.08 19.46
N MET A 365 4.79 -1.29 20.10
CA MET A 365 4.74 -1.58 21.54
C MET A 365 5.32 -2.97 21.88
N GLU A 366 5.11 -3.97 21.02
CA GLU A 366 5.69 -5.30 21.19
C GLU A 366 7.23 -5.29 21.03
N SER A 367 7.79 -4.49 20.12
CA SER A 367 9.23 -4.38 19.92
C SER A 367 9.97 -3.62 21.03
N ASP A 368 9.31 -2.67 21.69
CA ASP A 368 9.91 -1.89 22.80
C ASP A 368 9.85 -2.64 24.16
N SER A 369 9.10 -3.75 24.21
CA SER A 369 8.87 -4.56 25.42
C SER A 369 9.77 -5.80 25.54
N GLY A 370 10.56 -6.10 24.50
CA GLY A 370 11.51 -7.22 24.44
C GLY A 370 12.95 -6.72 24.47
#